data_AF-X1G3D5-F1
#
_entry.id   AF-X1G3D5-F1
#
_cell.length_a   1.000
_cell.length_b   1.000
_cell.length_c   1.000
_cell.angle_alpha   90.00
_cell.angle_beta   90.00
_cell.angle_gamma   90.00
#
_symmetry.space_group_name_H-M   'P 1'
#
loop_
_entity.id
_entity.type
_entity.pdbx_description
1 polymer ?
#
loop_
_entity_poly.entity_id
_entity_poly.type
_entity_poly.pdbx_seq_one_letter_code
_entity_poly.pdbx_strand_id
1 'polypeptide(L)'
;MYKVQSITQAYSQAPWRKQLQWIGLFMLALILAAMVAGIYLSVSAQASTAGREIQIMYGEMEEIRRNIEDSESQLAILNSNAVMEKRAVELNFYPVESADIFYILVPGYIDPGQV
;
A
#
# COMPACT_ATOMS: atom_id res chain seq x y z
N MET A 1 18.20 -73.58 -51.42
CA MET A 1 17.76 -73.08 -50.10
C MET A 1 18.43 -71.71 -49.90
N TYR A 2 17.72 -70.62 -50.22
CA TYR A 2 18.29 -69.27 -50.25
C TYR A 2 18.33 -68.67 -48.83
N LYS A 3 19.53 -68.35 -48.32
CA LYS A 3 19.71 -67.49 -47.14
C LYS A 3 20.15 -66.12 -47.62
N VAL A 4 19.21 -65.18 -47.64
CA VAL A 4 19.49 -63.74 -47.75
C VAL A 4 19.30 -63.18 -46.36
N GLN A 5 20.34 -63.24 -45.53
CA GLN A 5 20.34 -62.59 -44.23
C GLN A 5 21.41 -61.51 -44.23
N SER A 6 21.01 -60.36 -43.69
CA SER A 6 21.82 -59.28 -43.13
C SER A 6 22.68 -58.43 -44.08
N ILE A 7 22.04 -57.68 -44.99
CA ILE A 7 22.62 -56.40 -45.49
C ILE A 7 22.32 -55.24 -44.52
N THR A 8 21.52 -55.47 -43.47
CA THR A 8 21.12 -54.47 -42.48
C THR A 8 22.01 -54.41 -41.23
N GLN A 9 23.20 -55.02 -41.24
CA GLN A 9 24.02 -55.11 -40.02
C GLN A 9 25.14 -54.06 -39.93
N ALA A 10 25.38 -53.28 -41.00
CA ALA A 10 26.44 -52.27 -41.03
C ALA A 10 26.00 -50.86 -40.58
N TYR A 11 24.69 -50.60 -40.41
CA TYR A 11 24.17 -49.26 -40.03
C TYR A 11 23.90 -49.08 -38.53
N SER A 12 24.16 -50.10 -37.70
CA SER A 12 24.06 -49.99 -36.23
C SER A 12 25.32 -49.40 -35.59
N GLN A 13 26.27 -48.92 -36.39
CA GLN A 13 27.52 -48.34 -35.93
C GLN A 13 27.35 -46.87 -35.55
N ALA A 14 26.76 -46.61 -34.38
CA ALA A 14 27.13 -45.54 -33.43
C ALA A 14 25.99 -45.27 -32.42
N PRO A 15 25.61 -46.24 -31.57
CA PRO A 15 24.62 -46.04 -30.51
C PRO A 15 24.99 -44.88 -29.56
N TRP A 16 26.27 -44.51 -29.48
CA TRP A 16 26.77 -43.38 -28.68
C TRP A 16 26.11 -42.03 -29.03
N ARG A 17 25.65 -41.83 -30.29
CA ARG A 17 25.05 -40.55 -30.73
C ARG A 17 23.67 -40.36 -30.13
N LYS A 18 22.90 -41.44 -30.05
CA LYS A 18 21.58 -41.48 -29.41
C LYS A 18 21.71 -41.24 -27.90
N GLN A 19 22.69 -41.87 -27.24
CA GLN A 19 22.94 -41.66 -25.81
C GLN A 19 23.34 -40.21 -25.50
N LEU A 20 24.25 -39.63 -26.28
CA LEU A 20 24.64 -38.21 -26.14
C LEU A 20 23.47 -37.26 -26.39
N GLN A 21 22.60 -37.55 -27.37
CA GLN A 21 21.40 -36.73 -27.63
C GLN A 21 20.43 -36.74 -26.45
N TRP A 22 20.19 -37.90 -25.83
CA TRP A 22 19.31 -37.99 -24.66
C TRP A 22 19.89 -37.26 -23.45
N ILE A 23 21.19 -37.39 -23.21
CA ILE A 23 21.89 -36.64 -22.14
C ILE A 23 21.79 -35.13 -22.41
N GLY A 24 22.05 -34.69 -23.65
CA GLY A 24 21.94 -33.29 -24.04
C GLY A 24 20.51 -32.75 -23.91
N LEU A 25 19.51 -33.54 -24.30
CA LEU A 25 18.10 -33.16 -24.17
C LEU A 25 17.67 -33.07 -22.69
N PHE A 26 18.11 -34.01 -21.86
CA PHE A 26 17.90 -33.94 -20.41
C PHE A 26 18.56 -32.71 -19.80
N MET A 27 19.82 -32.42 -20.16
CA MET A 27 20.55 -31.25 -19.68
C MET A 27 19.85 -29.95 -20.11
N LEU A 28 19.39 -29.88 -21.35
CA LEU A 28 18.67 -28.72 -21.88
C LEU A 28 17.34 -28.51 -21.15
N ALA A 29 16.59 -29.59 -20.88
CA ALA A 29 15.37 -29.52 -20.09
C ALA A 29 15.65 -29.03 -18.65
N LEU A 30 16.73 -29.50 -18.03
CA LEU A 30 17.14 -29.08 -16.69
C LEU A 30 17.51 -27.59 -16.65
N ILE A 31 18.24 -27.08 -17.64
CA ILE A 31 18.57 -25.65 -17.76
C ILE A 31 17.32 -24.80 -17.95
N LEU A 32 16.38 -25.23 -18.80
CA LEU A 32 15.10 -24.54 -18.97
C LEU A 32 14.30 -24.50 -17.66
N ALA A 33 14.21 -25.62 -16.95
CA ALA A 33 13.55 -25.70 -15.65
C ALA A 33 14.22 -24.77 -14.62
N ALA A 34 15.56 -24.75 -14.58
CA ALA A 34 16.32 -23.87 -13.70
C ALA A 34 16.11 -22.39 -14.01
N MET A 35 16.03 -22.01 -15.29
CA MET A 35 15.69 -20.63 -15.68
C MET A 35 14.29 -20.23 -15.20
N VAL A 36 13.28 -21.07 -15.45
CA VAL A 36 11.91 -20.79 -14.99
C VAL A 36 11.84 -20.68 -13.47
N ALA A 37 12.50 -21.60 -12.74
CA ALA A 37 12.57 -21.56 -11.29
C ALA A 37 13.27 -20.29 -10.78
N GLY A 38 14.38 -19.88 -11.41
CA GLY A 38 15.12 -18.68 -11.05
C GLY A 38 14.30 -17.40 -11.27
N ILE A 39 13.61 -17.30 -12.41
CA ILE A 39 12.71 -16.16 -12.70
C ILE A 39 11.56 -16.14 -11.69
N TYR A 40 10.92 -17.28 -11.45
CA TYR A 40 9.80 -17.38 -10.52
C TYR A 40 10.21 -16.95 -9.10
N LEU A 41 11.36 -17.43 -8.61
CA LEU A 41 11.89 -17.06 -7.31
C LEU A 41 12.23 -15.57 -7.21
N SER A 42 12.85 -15.00 -8.26
CA SER A 42 13.19 -13.57 -8.32
C SER A 42 11.96 -12.67 -8.28
N VAL A 43 10.93 -13.00 -9.07
CA VAL A 43 9.68 -12.24 -9.11
C VAL A 43 8.92 -12.39 -7.79
N SER A 44 8.85 -13.60 -7.23
CA SER A 44 8.20 -13.84 -5.95
C SER A 44 8.87 -13.07 -4.80
N ALA A 45 10.20 -13.04 -4.78
CA ALA A 45 10.96 -12.28 -3.80
C ALA A 45 10.69 -10.76 -3.91
N GLN A 46 10.74 -10.22 -5.13
CA GLN A 46 10.45 -8.80 -5.36
C GLN A 46 9.02 -8.43 -4.96
N ALA A 47 8.04 -9.26 -5.34
CA ALA A 47 6.64 -9.05 -4.98
C ALA A 47 6.43 -9.10 -3.45
N SER A 48 7.12 -10.00 -2.75
CA SER A 48 7.06 -10.08 -1.28
C SER A 48 7.66 -8.85 -0.61
N THR A 49 8.79 -8.34 -1.11
CA THR A 49 9.42 -7.11 -0.60
C THR A 49 8.52 -5.90 -0.82
N ALA A 50 8.01 -5.69 -2.03
CA ALA A 50 7.11 -4.59 -2.33
C ALA A 50 5.81 -4.68 -1.51
N GLY A 51 5.25 -5.89 -1.34
CA GLY A 51 4.07 -6.11 -0.50
C GLY A 51 4.31 -5.75 0.97
N ARG A 52 5.50 -6.04 1.51
CA ARG A 52 5.88 -5.66 2.88
C ARG A 52 6.02 -4.15 3.03
N GLU A 53 6.66 -3.49 2.07
CA GLU A 53 6.81 -2.03 2.05
C GLU A 53 5.43 -1.33 2.01
N ILE A 54 4.51 -1.85 1.20
CA ILE A 54 3.11 -1.40 1.18
C ILE A 54 2.46 -1.55 2.55
N GLN A 55 2.63 -2.70 3.22
CA GLN A 55 2.07 -2.90 4.57
C GLN A 55 2.63 -1.94 5.61
N ILE A 56 3.93 -1.63 5.53
CA ILE A 56 4.57 -0.64 6.41
C ILE A 56 3.95 0.74 6.19
N MET A 57 3.84 1.19 4.93
CA MET A 57 3.22 2.47 4.58
C MET A 57 1.77 2.57 5.06
N TYR A 58 0.98 1.49 4.95
CA TYR A 58 -0.37 1.47 5.51
C TYR A 58 -0.38 1.56 7.03
N GLY A 59 0.57 0.90 7.71
CA GLY A 59 0.75 1.02 9.16
C GLY A 59 1.04 2.45 9.60
N GLU A 60 1.96 3.12 8.90
CA GLU A 60 2.32 4.52 9.14
C GLU A 60 1.14 5.47 8.90
N MET A 61 0.40 5.27 7.80
CA MET A 61 -0.80 6.07 7.50
C MET A 61 -1.87 5.94 8.60
N GLU A 62 -2.08 4.72 9.09
CA GLU A 62 -3.06 4.41 10.14
C GLU A 62 -2.63 5.02 11.49
N GLU A 63 -1.34 5.02 11.80
CA GLU A 63 -0.79 5.73 12.97
C GLU A 63 -0.98 7.25 12.87
N ILE A 64 -0.64 7.86 11.74
CA ILE A 64 -0.82 9.29 11.52
C ILE A 64 -2.29 9.68 11.63
N ARG A 65 -3.20 8.89 11.04
CA ARG A 65 -4.65 9.12 11.12
C ARG A 65 -5.13 9.14 12.57
N ARG A 66 -4.75 8.14 13.37
CA ARG A 66 -5.12 8.10 14.79
C ARG A 66 -4.63 9.33 15.55
N ASN A 67 -3.41 9.79 15.27
CA ASN A 67 -2.86 10.98 15.91
C ASN A 67 -3.61 12.27 15.54
N ILE A 68 -4.07 12.37 14.28
CA ILE A 68 -4.94 13.48 13.84
C ILE A 68 -6.27 13.42 14.58
N GLU A 69 -6.92 12.27 14.64
CA GLU A 69 -8.22 12.10 15.30
C GLU A 69 -8.15 12.40 16.80
N ASP A 70 -7.07 12.00 17.46
CA ASP A 70 -6.83 12.35 18.87
C ASP A 70 -6.65 13.87 19.04
N SER A 71 -5.85 14.50 18.18
CA SER A 71 -5.63 15.96 18.20
C SER A 71 -6.91 16.75 17.96
N GLU A 72 -7.71 16.35 16.98
CA GLU A 72 -9.03 16.93 16.70
C GLU A 72 -9.98 16.77 17.89
N SER A 73 -9.97 15.60 18.55
CA SER A 73 -10.77 15.37 19.75
C SER A 73 -10.34 16.31 20.90
N GLN A 74 -9.03 16.50 21.09
CA GLN A 74 -8.51 17.44 22.09
C GLN A 74 -8.91 18.89 21.77
N LEU A 75 -8.81 19.30 20.50
CA LEU A 75 -9.24 20.62 20.04
C LEU A 75 -10.75 20.84 20.28
N ALA A 76 -11.57 19.84 19.96
CA ALA A 76 -13.01 19.91 20.18
C ALA A 76 -13.36 20.05 21.68
N ILE A 77 -12.66 19.32 22.56
CA ILE A 77 -12.83 19.47 24.01
C ILE A 77 -12.43 20.89 24.45
N LEU A 78 -11.28 21.37 23.98
CA LEU A 78 -10.78 22.69 24.36
C LEU A 78 -11.75 23.79 23.90
N ASN A 79 -12.23 23.73 22.66
CA ASN A 79 -13.17 24.68 22.09
C ASN A 79 -14.63 24.43 22.50
N SER A 80 -14.90 23.45 23.37
CA SER A 80 -16.25 23.24 23.87
C SER A 80 -16.70 24.44 24.72
N ASN A 81 -17.98 24.80 24.59
CA ASN A 81 -18.57 25.90 25.35
C ASN A 81 -18.30 25.77 26.85
N ALA A 82 -18.37 24.56 27.40
CA ALA A 82 -18.11 24.32 28.82
C ALA A 82 -16.67 24.69 29.24
N VAL A 83 -15.66 24.30 28.44
CA VAL A 83 -14.25 24.61 28.74
C VAL A 83 -13.94 26.08 28.47
N MET A 84 -14.57 26.68 27.46
CA MET A 84 -14.43 28.12 27.18
C MET A 84 -15.09 28.99 28.25
N GLU A 85 -16.29 28.63 28.71
CA GLU A 85 -16.99 29.32 29.79
C GLU A 85 -16.18 29.26 31.08
N LYS A 86 -15.65 28.09 31.44
CA LYS A 86 -14.76 27.94 32.59
C LYS A 86 -13.55 28.88 32.48
N ARG A 87 -12.90 28.94 31.32
CA ARG A 87 -11.78 29.86 31.07
C ARG A 87 -12.19 31.34 31.13
N ALA A 88 -13.38 31.68 30.66
CA ALA A 88 -13.91 33.04 30.75
C ALA A 88 -14.13 33.46 32.22
N VAL A 89 -14.72 32.58 33.03
CA VAL A 89 -14.91 32.80 34.48
C VAL A 89 -13.55 32.93 35.20
N GLU A 90 -12.57 32.09 34.88
CA GLU A 90 -11.20 32.19 35.44
C GLU A 90 -10.50 33.52 35.09
N LEU A 91 -10.87 34.14 33.98
CA LEU A 91 -10.40 35.45 33.55
C LEU A 91 -11.26 36.61 34.10
N ASN A 92 -12.17 36.35 35.04
CA ASN A 92 -13.13 37.29 35.62
C ASN A 92 -14.16 37.86 34.62
N PHE A 93 -14.40 37.19 33.50
CA PHE A 93 -15.58 37.48 32.69
C PHE A 93 -16.83 36.92 33.36
N TYR A 94 -17.96 37.61 33.19
CA TYR A 94 -19.27 37.19 33.65
C TYR A 94 -20.27 37.26 32.50
N PRO A 95 -21.35 36.45 32.54
CA PRO A 95 -22.41 36.52 31.54
C PRO A 95 -23.01 37.92 31.50
N VAL A 96 -23.17 38.48 30.30
CA VAL A 96 -23.73 39.83 30.13
C VAL A 96 -25.22 39.82 30.46
N GLU A 97 -25.69 40.78 31.24
CA GLU A 97 -27.12 40.99 31.48
C GLU A 97 -27.69 41.99 30.46
N SER A 98 -29.01 41.94 30.22
CA SER A 98 -29.66 42.86 29.27
C SER A 98 -29.47 44.34 29.62
N ALA A 99 -29.17 44.65 30.89
CA ALA A 99 -28.89 46.01 31.35
C ALA A 99 -27.49 46.52 30.98
N ASP A 100 -26.55 45.62 30.67
CA ASP A 100 -25.16 45.95 30.32
C ASP A 100 -24.98 46.19 28.80
N ILE A 101 -26.04 46.01 28.00
CA ILE A 101 -26.00 46.13 26.55
C ILE A 101 -26.28 47.57 26.13
N PHE A 102 -25.26 48.22 25.56
CA PHE A 102 -25.38 49.56 25.00
C PHE A 102 -25.39 49.50 23.47
N TYR A 103 -26.45 50.03 22.85
CA TYR A 103 -26.55 50.13 21.40
C TYR A 103 -25.95 51.47 20.93
N ILE A 104 -25.00 51.39 19.99
CA ILE A 104 -24.41 52.56 19.34
C ILE A 104 -24.90 52.58 17.89
N LEU A 105 -25.48 53.71 17.48
CA LEU A 105 -25.86 53.93 16.08
C LEU A 105 -24.59 54.21 15.26
N VAL A 106 -24.26 53.29 14.35
CA VAL A 106 -23.15 53.46 13.40
C VAL A 106 -23.66 54.25 12.19
N PRO A 107 -23.17 55.48 11.95
CA PRO A 107 -23.58 56.26 10.79
C PRO A 107 -23.23 55.53 9.48
N GLY A 108 -24.22 55.37 8.59
CA GLY A 108 -24.03 54.71 7.29
C GLY A 108 -24.34 53.21 7.24
N TYR A 109 -24.88 52.61 8.31
CA TYR A 109 -25.38 51.24 8.27
C TYR A 109 -26.61 51.15 7.34
N ILE A 110 -26.50 50.37 6.26
CA ILE A 110 -27.60 50.00 5.39
C ILE A 110 -27.98 48.58 5.76
N ASP A 111 -29.23 48.37 6.18
CA ASP A 111 -29.75 47.04 6.49
C ASP A 111 -29.74 46.18 5.21
N PRO A 112 -29.07 45.01 5.20
CA PRO A 112 -29.07 44.08 4.06
C PRO A 112 -30.47 43.63 3.60
N GLY A 113 -31.52 43.83 4.41
CA GLY A 113 -32.90 43.54 4.06
C GLY A 113 -33.64 44.64 3.28
N GLN A 114 -33.00 45.77 2.98
CA GLN A 114 -33.61 46.90 2.26
C GLN A 114 -33.04 47.15 0.85
N VAL A 115 -32.34 46.16 0.26
CA VAL A 115 -31.87 46.17 -1.15
C VAL A 115 -32.66 45.21 -2.04
#